data_AF-A0AA39AH18-F1
#
_entry.id   AF-A0AA39AH18-F1
#
_cell.length_a   1.000
_cell.length_b   1.000
_cell.length_c   1.000
_cell.angle_alpha   90.00
_cell.angle_beta   90.00
_cell.angle_gamma   90.00
#
_symmetry.space_group_name_H-M   'P 1'
#
loop_
_entity.id
_entity.type
_entity.pdbx_description
1 polymer ?
#
loop_
_entity_poly.entity_id
_entity_poly.type
_entity_poly.pdbx_seq_one_letter_code
_entity_poly.pdbx_strand_id
1 'polypeptide(L)' 'MGEPPRAQAVCGQEALNLLNCVAESTFDQDKCLRFLQDLRDCVLNKKVKKFSLSDQNQQEAGSVGKKL' A
#
# COMPACT_ATOMS: atom_id res chain seq x y z
N MET A 1 -20.13 23.55 2.48
CA MET A 1 -19.46 22.59 1.58
C MET A 1 -19.12 21.37 2.42
N GLY A 2 -19.80 20.24 2.22
CA GLY A 2 -19.47 19.00 2.91
C GLY A 2 -18.39 18.27 2.12
N GLU A 3 -17.29 17.89 2.77
CA GLU A 3 -16.33 16.96 2.17
C GLU A 3 -17.09 15.69 1.74
N PRO A 4 -16.82 15.14 0.55
CA PRO A 4 -17.33 13.82 0.21
C PRO A 4 -16.85 12.84 1.28
N PRO A 5 -17.66 11.85 1.71
CA PRO A 5 -17.21 10.87 2.68
C PRO A 5 -15.94 10.24 2.13
N ARG A 6 -14.81 10.52 2.79
CA ARG A 6 -13.51 9.99 2.39
C ARG A 6 -13.69 8.48 2.36
N ALA A 7 -13.74 7.90 1.16
CA ALA A 7 -13.72 6.46 1.02
C ALA A 7 -12.50 6.00 1.82
N GLN A 8 -12.71 5.29 2.93
CA GLN A 8 -11.60 4.85 3.77
C GLN A 8 -10.70 3.99 2.88
N ALA A 9 -9.51 4.51 2.61
CA ALA A 9 -8.50 3.77 1.88
C ALA A 9 -8.25 2.48 2.68
N VAL A 10 -8.34 1.34 2.00
CA VAL A 10 -8.07 0.06 2.65
C VAL A 10 -6.63 0.08 3.16
N CYS A 11 -6.44 -0.23 4.44
CA CYS A 11 -5.17 -0.13 5.17
C CYS A 11 -4.60 1.30 5.34
N GLY A 12 -5.40 2.34 5.10
CA GLY A 12 -4.95 3.73 5.17
C GLY A 12 -4.59 4.19 6.58
N GLN A 13 -5.23 3.64 7.61
CA GLN A 13 -4.93 3.99 9.00
C GLN A 13 -3.57 3.43 9.42
N GLU A 14 -3.26 2.20 9.03
CA GLU A 14 -1.99 1.53 9.27
C GLU A 14 -0.84 2.25 8.56
N ALA A 15 -1.07 2.70 7.33
CA ALA A 15 -0.11 3.51 6.58
C ALA A 15 0.14 4.86 7.25
N LEU A 16 -0.91 5.55 7.71
CA LEU A 16 -0.77 6.81 8.44
C LEU A 16 -0.02 6.63 9.75
N ASN A 17 -0.28 5.55 10.50
CA ASN A 17 0.43 5.27 11.74
C ASN A 17 1.94 5.06 11.51
N LEU A 18 2.30 4.33 10.45
CA LEU A 18 3.71 4.16 10.07
C LEU A 18 4.35 5.49 9.65
N LEU A 19 3.67 6.29 8.82
CA LEU A 19 4.17 7.60 8.38
C LEU A 19 4.38 8.55 9.55
N ASN A 20 3.42 8.59 10.48
CA ASN A 20 3.52 9.38 11.70
C ASN A 20 4.71 8.91 12.53
N CYS A 21 4.91 7.60 12.69
CA CYS A 21 6.05 7.05 13.43
C CYS A 21 7.41 7.48 12.85
N VAL A 22 7.55 7.45 11.52
CA VAL A 22 8.77 7.90 10.84
C VAL A 22 8.97 9.42 10.95
N ALA A 23 7.89 10.18 11.07
CA ALA A 23 7.92 11.63 11.24
C ALA A 23 8.11 12.07 12.71
N GLU A 24 8.05 11.14 13.68
CA GLU A 24 8.31 11.48 15.08
C GLU A 24 9.76 11.94 15.28
N SER A 25 9.95 13.01 16.06
CA SER A 25 11.27 13.60 16.33
C SER A 25 12.24 12.60 16.98
N THR A 26 11.72 11.71 17.81
CA THR A 26 12.45 10.58 18.39
C THR A 26 12.07 9.31 17.66
N PHE A 27 12.92 8.90 16.72
CA PHE A 27 12.69 7.69 15.94
C PHE A 27 12.81 6.45 16.83
N ASP A 28 11.69 5.76 17.01
CA ASP A 28 11.62 4.47 17.70
C ASP A 28 11.45 3.36 16.66
N GLN A 29 12.56 2.66 16.39
CA GLN A 29 12.61 1.65 15.35
C GLN A 29 11.67 0.46 15.63
N ASP A 30 11.55 0.02 16.87
CA ASP A 30 10.72 -1.14 17.23
C ASP A 30 9.23 -0.79 17.08
N LYS A 31 8.86 0.40 17.54
CA LYS A 31 7.51 0.97 17.34
C LYS A 31 7.15 1.07 15.86
N CYS A 32 8.03 1.64 15.03
CA CYS A 32 7.76 1.77 13.59
C CYS A 32 7.74 0.41 12.88
N LEU A 33 8.58 -0.53 13.30
CA LEU A 33 8.59 -1.88 12.76
C LEU A 33 7.29 -2.63 13.09
N ARG A 34 6.70 -2.38 14.25
CA ARG A 34 5.38 -2.90 14.61
C ARG A 34 4.27 -2.37 13.70
N PHE A 35 4.22 -1.05 13.48
CA PHE A 35 3.26 -0.46 12.52
C PHE A 35 3.46 -0.96 11.09
N LEU A 36 4.70 -1.24 10.69
CA LEU A 36 4.99 -1.86 9.39
C LEU A 36 4.42 -3.28 9.28
N GLN A 37 4.52 -4.09 10.34
CA GLN A 37 3.93 -5.43 10.34
C GLN A 37 2.41 -5.37 10.31
N ASP A 38 1.77 -4.47 11.04
CA ASP A 38 0.32 -4.27 11.01
C ASP A 38 -0.15 -3.85 9.60
N LEU A 39 0.57 -2.92 8.96
CA LEU A 39 0.30 -2.52 7.57
C LEU A 39 0.45 -3.71 6.61
N ARG A 40 1.53 -4.49 6.75
CA ARG A 40 1.77 -5.69 5.93
C ARG A 40 0.66 -6.72 6.10
N ASP A 41 0.23 -6.96 7.34
CA ASP A 41 -0.85 -7.90 7.62
C ASP A 41 -2.16 -7.44 6.98
N CYS A 42 -2.52 -6.15 7.14
CA CYS A 42 -3.71 -5.60 6.50
C CYS A 42 -3.66 -5.75 4.97
N VAL A 43 -2.50 -5.45 4.36
CA VAL A 43 -2.28 -5.56 2.91
C VAL A 43 -2.50 -7.00 2.42
N LEU A 44 -1.92 -7.97 3.12
CA LEU A 44 -1.99 -9.38 2.76
C LEU A 44 -3.41 -9.94 3.00
N ASN A 45 -4.03 -9.60 4.14
CA ASN A 45 -5.36 -10.10 4.51
C ASN A 45 -6.48 -9.50 3.67
N LYS A 46 -6.43 -8.19 3.38
CA LYS A 46 -7.46 -7.53 2.57
C LYS A 46 -7.29 -7.74 1.07
N LYS A 47 -6.26 -8.50 0.64
CA LYS A 47 -5.91 -8.74 -0.78
C LYS A 47 -6.09 -7.47 -1.59
N VAL A 48 -5.46 -6.40 -1.14
CA VAL A 48 -5.60 -5.07 -1.74
C VAL A 48 -4.87 -5.12 -3.08
N LYS A 49 -5.60 -5.54 -4.13
CA LYS A 49 -5.12 -5.62 -5.52
C LYS A 49 -4.95 -4.22 -6.16
N LYS A 50 -5.14 -3.16 -5.38
CA LYS A 50 -5.23 -1.76 -5.81
C LYS A 50 -4.12 -0.88 -5.21
N PHE A 51 -3.04 -1.47 -4.71
CA PHE A 51 -1.79 -0.72 -4.62
C PHE A 51 -1.16 -0.68 -6.01
N SER A 52 -1.76 0.09 -6.92
CA SER A 52 -1.02 0.53 -8.09
C SER A 52 0.02 1.51 -7.57
N LEU A 53 1.19 0.99 -7.16
CA LEU A 53 2.43 1.74 -7.24
C LEU A 53 2.59 2.07 -8.73
N SER A 54 2.13 3.26 -9.12
CA SER A 54 2.10 3.79 -10.50
C SER A 54 2.09 2.73 -11.59
N ASP A 55 0.89 2.33 -12.03
CA ASP A 55 0.60 1.68 -13.30
C ASP A 55 1.72 0.79 -13.89
N GLN A 56 1.93 -0.41 -13.32
CA GLN A 56 2.55 -1.53 -14.05
C GLN A 56 1.49 -2.57 -14.44
N ASN A 57 0.32 -2.11 -14.88
CA ASN A 57 -0.66 -3.00 -15.50
C ASN A 57 -1.09 -2.47 -16.86
N GLN A 58 -0.14 -2.50 -17.80
CA GLN A 58 -0.43 -2.95 -19.16
C GLN A 58 0.84 -3.47 -19.82
N GLN A 59 1.09 -4.78 -19.65
CA GLN A 59 1.37 -5.73 -20.74
C GLN A 59 2.10 -6.96 -20.18
N GLU A 60 1.35 -7.86 -19.55
CA GLU A 60 1.70 -9.27 -19.63
C GLU A 60 1.14 -9.85 -20.94
N ALA A 61 1.96 -10.70 -21.55
CA ALA A 61 1.59 -11.80 -22.44
C ALA A 61 1.12 -11.48 -23.87
N GLY A 62 2.10 -11.46 -24.77
CA GLY A 62 1.92 -11.75 -26.19
C GLY A 62 3.14 -12.47 -26.76
N SER A 63 3.48 -13.66 -26.24
CA SER A 63 4.36 -14.59 -26.96
C SER A 63 3.68 -14.97 -28.29
N VAL A 64 4.21 -14.46 -29.41
CA VAL A 64 4.06 -15.11 -30.72
C VAL A 64 5.45 -15.26 -31.30
N GLY A 65 6.08 -16.39 -31.01
CA GLY A 65 7.09 -16.95 -31.89
C GLY A 65 6.40 -17.84 -32.92
N LYS A 66 6.29 -17.40 -34.18
CA LYS A 66 6.07 -18.22 -35.40
C LYS A 66 6.63 -17.38 -36.58
N LYS A 67 7.84 -17.68 -37.09
CA LYS A 67 8.07 -18.36 -38.40
C LYS A 67 7.19 -17.74 -39.49
N LEU A 68 7.68 -16.97 -40.46
CA LEU A 68 8.59 -17.35 -41.56
C LEU A 68 9.12 -16.08 -42.23
#